data_AF-A0AAE2C361-F1
#
_entry.id   AF-A0AAE2C361-F1
#
_cell.length_a   1.000
_cell.length_b   1.000
_cell.length_c   1.000
_cell.angle_alpha   90.00
_cell.angle_beta   90.00
_cell.angle_gamma   90.00
#
_symmetry.space_group_name_H-M   'P 1'
#
loop_
_entity.id
_entity.type
_entity.pdbx_description
1 polymer ?
#
loop_
_entity_poly.entity_id
_entity_poly.type
_entity_poly.pdbx_seq_one_letter_code
_entity_poly.pdbx_strand_id
1 'polypeptide(L)'
;MLDLIGPPHPDLAEEIEDICSQTTSWKGIICRLWPYAKYIEAVVTGSMSQYVPALKYYSDEKLPLVCPMYASSECYFGVNVNPLCEPSEVSFTLMPNMGYFEFIRWGKTGQLFDGFLEEERRGRGASA
;
A
#
# COMPACT_ATOMS: atom_id res chain seq x y z
N MET A 1 13.96 28.78 -6.38
CA MET A 1 13.47 27.47 -5.88
C MET A 1 12.22 27.69 -5.02
N LEU A 2 11.23 28.44 -5.53
CA LEU A 2 9.90 28.64 -4.91
C LEU A 2 8.78 28.59 -5.96
N ASP A 3 9.10 28.65 -7.26
CA ASP A 3 8.11 28.63 -8.36
C ASP A 3 7.46 27.25 -8.62
N LEU A 4 7.64 26.27 -7.72
CA LEU A 4 7.03 24.94 -7.86
C LEU A 4 5.57 24.91 -7.38
N ILE A 5 5.24 25.79 -6.44
CA ILE A 5 3.90 25.97 -5.88
C ILE A 5 3.52 27.37 -6.30
N GLY A 6 2.52 27.52 -7.15
CA GLY A 6 2.18 28.77 -7.83
C GLY A 6 1.90 29.96 -6.90
N PRO A 7 1.61 31.14 -7.48
CA PRO A 7 1.23 32.30 -6.68
C PRO A 7 0.00 32.01 -5.81
N PRO A 8 -0.22 32.80 -4.74
CA PRO A 8 -1.41 32.66 -3.90
C PRO A 8 -2.69 32.64 -4.74
N HIS A 9 -3.52 31.62 -4.52
CA HIS A 9 -4.83 31.45 -5.16
C HIS A 9 -5.92 31.48 -4.08
N PRO A 10 -6.41 32.67 -3.69
CA PRO A 10 -7.44 32.78 -2.64
C PRO A 10 -8.77 32.11 -3.05
N ASP A 11 -9.15 32.20 -4.33
CA ASP A 11 -10.38 31.58 -4.82
C ASP A 11 -10.37 30.04 -4.66
N LEU A 12 -9.22 29.41 -4.91
CA LEU A 12 -9.05 27.96 -4.70
C LEU A 12 -9.10 27.60 -3.21
N ALA A 13 -8.56 28.47 -2.35
CA ALA A 13 -8.62 28.27 -0.90
C ALA A 13 -10.07 28.32 -0.39
N GLU A 14 -10.86 29.29 -0.87
CA GLU A 14 -12.29 29.40 -0.55
C GLU A 14 -13.07 28.18 -1.07
N GLU A 15 -12.80 27.71 -2.30
CA GLU A 15 -13.41 26.48 -2.84
C GLU A 15 -13.11 25.24 -1.98
N ILE A 16 -11.86 25.07 -1.55
CA ILE A 16 -11.46 23.94 -0.69
C ILE A 16 -12.12 24.05 0.70
N GLU A 17 -12.15 25.26 1.28
CA GLU A 17 -12.81 25.51 2.56
C GLU A 17 -14.30 25.21 2.49
N ASP A 18 -14.97 25.63 1.42
CA ASP A 18 -16.36 25.31 1.15
C ASP A 18 -16.60 23.81 1.06
N ILE A 19 -15.80 23.07 0.26
CA ILE A 19 -15.92 21.62 0.15
C ILE A 19 -15.76 20.93 1.52
N CYS A 20 -14.82 21.39 2.34
CA CYS A 20 -14.51 20.78 3.64
C CYS A 20 -15.53 21.14 4.73
N SER A 21 -16.04 22.37 4.72
CA SER A 21 -16.97 22.90 5.73
C SER A 21 -18.43 22.52 5.48
N GLN A 22 -18.84 22.42 4.20
CA GLN A 22 -20.23 22.14 3.84
C GLN A 22 -20.63 20.67 4.07
N THR A 23 -19.68 19.75 4.23
CA THR A 23 -20.03 18.33 4.30
C THR A 23 -20.19 17.80 5.73
N THR A 24 -21.42 17.41 6.09
CA THR A 24 -21.72 16.67 7.33
C THR A 24 -21.09 15.27 7.36
N SER A 25 -20.62 14.78 6.21
CA SER A 25 -20.06 13.44 6.00
C SER A 25 -18.91 13.50 4.99
N TRP A 26 -17.76 12.94 5.31
CA TRP A 26 -16.60 12.95 4.41
C TRP A 26 -16.66 11.87 3.30
N LYS A 27 -17.79 11.19 3.16
CA LYS A 27 -18.00 10.22 2.08
C LYS A 27 -17.79 10.91 0.72
N GLY A 28 -16.93 10.33 -0.13
CA GLY A 28 -16.63 10.86 -1.46
C GLY A 28 -15.79 12.14 -1.51
N ILE A 29 -15.19 12.56 -0.40
CA ILE A 29 -14.38 13.79 -0.33
C ILE A 29 -13.22 13.79 -1.33
N ILE A 30 -12.60 12.62 -1.60
CA ILE A 30 -11.47 12.51 -2.54
C ILE A 30 -11.93 12.91 -3.94
N CYS A 31 -13.11 12.49 -4.37
CA CYS A 31 -13.66 12.82 -5.67
C CYS A 31 -14.13 14.28 -5.78
N ARG A 32 -14.42 14.95 -4.65
CA ARG A 32 -14.76 16.37 -4.62
C ARG A 32 -13.51 17.25 -4.73
N LEU A 33 -12.48 16.94 -3.95
CA LEU A 33 -11.20 17.67 -3.98
C LEU A 33 -10.41 17.41 -5.26
N TRP A 34 -10.46 16.18 -5.78
CA TRP A 34 -9.77 15.78 -7.00
C TRP A 34 -10.75 15.16 -8.01
N PRO A 35 -11.56 15.98 -8.71
CA PRO A 35 -12.59 15.49 -9.62
C PRO A 35 -12.04 14.71 -10.82
N TYR A 36 -10.76 14.88 -11.15
CA TYR A 36 -10.09 14.19 -12.25
C TYR A 36 -9.33 12.93 -11.84
N ALA A 37 -9.33 12.56 -10.54
CA ALA A 37 -8.68 11.35 -10.07
C ALA A 37 -9.25 10.11 -10.78
N LYS A 38 -8.38 9.18 -11.18
CA LYS A 38 -8.76 7.95 -11.91
C LYS A 38 -8.73 6.70 -11.05
N TYR A 39 -7.84 6.66 -10.07
CA TYR A 39 -7.64 5.55 -9.15
C TYR A 39 -6.90 6.06 -7.91
N ILE A 40 -6.90 5.26 -6.86
CA ILE A 40 -6.08 5.49 -5.66
C ILE A 40 -4.96 4.47 -5.67
N GLU A 41 -3.71 4.94 -5.78
CA GLU A 41 -2.53 4.09 -5.68
C GLU A 41 -2.15 3.89 -4.22
N ALA A 42 -2.30 2.67 -3.70
CA ALA A 42 -1.96 2.36 -2.32
C ALA A 42 -1.70 0.86 -2.13
N VAL A 43 -0.91 0.51 -1.12
CA VAL A 43 -0.82 -0.86 -0.64
C VAL A 43 -2.12 -1.20 0.10
N VAL A 44 -2.92 -2.10 -0.47
CA VAL A 44 -4.22 -2.54 0.09
C VAL A 44 -4.26 -4.03 0.42
N THR A 45 -3.11 -4.70 0.36
CA THR A 45 -2.94 -6.13 0.67
C THR A 45 -2.31 -6.33 2.05
N GLY A 46 -2.30 -7.58 2.55
CA GLY A 46 -1.72 -7.92 3.84
C GLY A 46 -2.39 -7.17 5.00
N SER A 47 -1.61 -6.59 5.90
CA SER A 47 -2.11 -5.82 7.05
C SER A 47 -2.83 -4.52 6.64
N MET A 48 -2.64 -4.02 5.42
CA MET A 48 -3.31 -2.82 4.92
C MET A 48 -4.73 -3.08 4.42
N SER A 49 -5.12 -4.36 4.24
CA SER A 49 -6.47 -4.73 3.79
C SER A 49 -7.60 -4.21 4.71
N GLN A 50 -7.31 -4.01 6.00
CA GLN A 50 -8.25 -3.45 6.97
C GLN A 50 -8.70 -2.01 6.62
N TYR A 51 -7.91 -1.26 5.84
CA TYR A 51 -8.22 0.12 5.46
C TYR A 51 -9.04 0.22 4.17
N VAL A 52 -9.24 -0.88 3.44
CA VAL A 52 -10.03 -0.91 2.21
C VAL A 52 -11.44 -0.32 2.39
N PRO A 53 -12.21 -0.65 3.45
CA PRO A 53 -13.54 -0.05 3.67
C PRO A 53 -13.48 1.47 3.86
N ALA A 54 -12.46 1.99 4.56
CA ALA A 54 -12.30 3.42 4.77
C ALA A 54 -11.97 4.14 3.46
N LEU A 55 -11.08 3.58 2.64
CA LEU A 55 -10.75 4.12 1.31
C LEU A 55 -11.97 4.11 0.37
N LYS A 56 -12.77 3.03 0.39
CA LYS A 56 -14.04 2.96 -0.34
C LYS A 56 -15.03 4.02 0.14
N TYR A 57 -15.12 4.29 1.45
CA TYR A 57 -15.96 5.36 1.98
C TYR A 57 -15.53 6.77 1.49
N TYR A 58 -14.25 7.12 1.59
CA TYR A 58 -13.77 8.46 1.17
C TYR A 58 -13.78 8.68 -0.34
N SER A 59 -13.78 7.61 -1.14
CA SER A 59 -13.93 7.66 -2.60
C SER A 59 -15.38 7.48 -3.06
N ASP A 60 -16.32 7.21 -2.16
CA ASP A 60 -17.71 6.85 -2.48
C ASP A 60 -17.80 5.67 -3.46
N GLU A 61 -16.84 4.74 -3.36
CA GLU A 61 -16.69 3.57 -4.25
C GLU A 61 -16.52 3.91 -5.74
N LYS A 62 -16.21 5.17 -6.06
CA LYS A 62 -16.05 5.65 -7.45
C LYS A 62 -14.64 5.44 -8.01
N LEU A 63 -13.64 5.27 -7.14
CA LEU A 63 -12.24 5.12 -7.54
C LEU A 63 -11.76 3.69 -7.24
N PRO A 64 -11.20 2.99 -8.24
CA PRO A 64 -10.55 1.71 -8.01
C PRO A 64 -9.29 1.89 -7.17
N LEU A 65 -9.03 0.91 -6.29
CA LEU A 65 -7.81 0.86 -5.48
C LEU A 65 -6.76 0.02 -6.21
N VAL A 66 -5.63 0.63 -6.52
CA VAL A 66 -4.57 0.00 -7.32
C VAL A 66 -3.35 -0.24 -6.43
N CYS A 67 -2.92 -1.51 -6.35
CA CYS A 67 -1.68 -1.91 -5.69
C CYS A 67 -0.69 -2.42 -6.75
N PRO A 68 0.18 -1.53 -7.29
CA PRO A 68 0.95 -1.85 -8.49
C PRO A 68 2.21 -2.68 -8.22
N MET A 69 2.80 -2.57 -7.03
CA MET A 69 4.13 -3.12 -6.76
C MET A 69 4.19 -3.85 -5.42
N TYR A 70 5.02 -4.89 -5.38
CA TYR A 70 5.46 -5.56 -4.18
C TYR A 70 6.98 -5.42 -4.04
N ALA A 71 7.43 -4.80 -2.96
CA ALA A 71 8.83 -4.48 -2.71
C ALA A 71 9.12 -4.43 -1.20
N SER A 72 10.40 -4.53 -0.86
CA SER A 72 10.96 -4.24 0.46
C SER A 72 12.16 -3.29 0.34
N SER A 73 12.74 -2.90 1.47
CA SER A 73 14.02 -2.19 1.49
C SER A 73 15.18 -2.99 0.88
N GLU A 74 15.06 -4.31 0.84
CA GLU A 74 16.12 -5.22 0.36
C GLU A 74 15.99 -5.54 -1.13
N CYS A 75 14.77 -5.56 -1.68
CA CYS A 75 14.54 -5.91 -3.08
C CYS A 75 13.18 -5.42 -3.61
N TYR A 76 13.14 -5.08 -4.90
CA TYR A 76 11.90 -4.96 -5.66
C TYR A 76 11.50 -6.32 -6.20
N PHE A 77 10.40 -6.88 -5.70
CA PHE A 77 10.04 -8.27 -5.99
C PHE A 77 9.26 -8.40 -7.28
N GLY A 78 8.19 -7.63 -7.42
CA GLY A 78 7.21 -7.89 -8.48
C GLY A 78 6.16 -6.81 -8.63
N VAL A 79 5.33 -7.00 -9.66
CA VAL A 79 4.27 -6.07 -10.04
C VAL A 79 2.93 -6.78 -10.15
N ASN A 80 1.85 -6.05 -9.90
CA ASN A 80 0.51 -6.53 -10.21
C ASN A 80 0.23 -6.34 -11.70
N VAL A 81 0.15 -7.44 -12.44
CA VAL A 81 -0.15 -7.44 -13.88
C VAL A 81 -1.61 -7.14 -14.20
N ASN A 82 -2.51 -7.23 -13.21
CA ASN A 82 -3.91 -6.86 -13.32
C ASN A 82 -4.24 -5.76 -12.28
N PRO A 83 -3.83 -4.50 -12.52
CA PRO A 83 -3.90 -3.44 -11.50
C PRO A 83 -5.33 -3.03 -11.10
N LEU A 84 -6.33 -3.36 -11.92
CA LEU A 84 -7.74 -3.03 -11.68
C LEU A 84 -8.55 -4.19 -11.05
N CYS A 85 -7.89 -5.27 -10.62
CA CYS A 85 -8.57 -6.35 -9.91
C CYS A 85 -9.12 -5.88 -8.56
N GLU A 86 -10.05 -6.64 -7.98
CA GLU A 86 -10.49 -6.35 -6.61
C GLU A 86 -9.30 -6.47 -5.64
N PRO A 87 -9.26 -5.66 -4.55
CA PRO A 87 -8.19 -5.72 -3.56
C PRO A 87 -7.95 -7.11 -2.95
N SER A 88 -8.98 -7.97 -2.92
CA SER A 88 -8.89 -9.35 -2.44
C SER A 88 -8.26 -10.33 -3.42
N GLU A 89 -8.13 -9.96 -4.70
CA GLU A 89 -7.63 -10.82 -5.78
C GLU A 89 -6.24 -10.41 -6.28
N VAL A 90 -5.63 -9.41 -5.64
CA VAL A 90 -4.31 -8.89 -6.02
C VAL A 90 -3.27 -10.01 -5.98
N SER A 91 -2.61 -10.20 -7.12
CA SER A 91 -1.52 -11.16 -7.30
C SER A 91 -0.30 -10.46 -7.89
N PHE A 92 0.86 -10.68 -7.29
CA PHE A 92 2.11 -10.09 -7.75
C PHE A 92 2.91 -11.09 -8.57
N THR A 93 3.28 -10.69 -9.78
CA THR A 93 4.22 -11.46 -10.61
C THR A 93 5.63 -11.01 -10.27
N LEU A 94 6.44 -11.95 -9.76
CA LEU A 94 7.85 -11.68 -9.49
C LEU A 94 8.60 -11.43 -10.80
N MET A 95 9.43 -10.40 -10.80
CA MET A 95 10.23 -10.01 -11.95
C MET A 95 11.57 -10.75 -11.90
N PRO A 96 11.81 -11.78 -12.75
CA PRO A 96 12.96 -12.68 -12.61
C PRO A 96 14.32 -12.00 -12.82
N ASN A 97 14.33 -10.79 -13.37
CA ASN A 97 15.52 -9.97 -13.57
C ASN A 97 15.88 -9.12 -12.35
N MET A 98 15.03 -9.02 -11.33
CA MET A 98 15.29 -8.21 -10.12
C MET A 98 16.17 -8.92 -9.09
N GLY A 99 16.28 -10.24 -9.18
CA GLY A 99 17.08 -11.04 -8.26
C GLY A 99 16.89 -12.53 -8.49
N TYR A 100 17.67 -13.33 -7.77
CA TYR A 100 17.46 -14.78 -7.70
C TYR A 100 16.50 -15.06 -6.52
N PHE A 101 15.35 -15.68 -6.82
CA PHE A 101 14.30 -15.93 -5.83
C PHE A 101 14.17 -17.41 -5.50
N GLU A 102 14.25 -17.74 -4.21
CA GLU A 102 14.03 -19.10 -3.70
C GLU A 102 12.86 -19.12 -2.71
N PHE A 103 12.10 -20.23 -2.68
CA PHE A 103 10.93 -20.38 -1.84
C PHE A 103 11.07 -21.56 -0.88
N ILE A 104 10.98 -21.27 0.42
CA ILE A 104 10.91 -22.30 1.45
C ILE A 104 9.47 -22.82 1.53
N ARG A 105 9.28 -24.14 1.42
CA ARG A 105 7.95 -24.76 1.50
C ARG A 105 7.34 -24.64 2.89
N TRP A 106 6.12 -24.09 2.95
CA TRP A 106 5.29 -24.08 4.16
C TRP A 106 5.05 -25.51 4.65
N GLY A 107 5.26 -25.74 5.95
CA GLY A 107 5.18 -27.07 6.59
C GLY A 107 6.55 -27.66 6.99
N LYS A 108 7.63 -27.37 6.25
CA LYS A 108 9.02 -27.60 6.74
C LYS A 108 9.51 -26.47 7.65
N THR A 109 8.84 -25.32 7.56
CA THR A 109 9.14 -24.07 8.28
C THR A 109 9.07 -24.21 9.79
N GLY A 110 8.14 -25.00 10.35
CA GLY A 110 8.11 -25.24 11.81
C GLY A 110 9.40 -25.88 12.32
N GLN A 111 9.91 -26.88 11.61
CA GLN A 111 11.16 -27.57 11.96
C GLN A 111 12.42 -26.72 11.70
N LEU A 112 12.40 -25.87 10.67
CA LEU A 112 13.50 -24.95 10.34
C LEU A 112 13.55 -23.73 11.28
N PHE A 113 12.42 -23.11 11.61
CA PHE A 113 12.37 -22.01 12.57
C PHE A 113 12.71 -22.47 13.98
N ASP A 114 12.24 -23.65 14.41
CA ASP A 114 12.66 -24.24 15.68
C ASP A 114 14.19 -24.48 15.68
N GLY A 115 14.76 -25.01 14.60
CA GLY A 115 16.20 -25.20 14.47
C GLY A 115 17.01 -23.89 14.50
N PHE A 116 16.55 -22.85 13.79
CA PHE A 116 17.18 -21.53 13.80
C PHE A 116 17.13 -20.87 15.19
N LEU A 117 15.97 -20.94 15.87
CA LEU A 117 15.82 -20.40 17.23
C LEU A 117 16.65 -21.18 18.26
N GLU A 118 16.78 -22.50 18.10
CA GLU A 118 17.68 -23.30 18.94
C GLU A 118 19.16 -22.96 18.71
N GLU A 119 19.60 -22.77 17.47
CA GLU A 119 20.97 -22.34 17.19
C GLU A 119 21.28 -20.94 17.73
N GLU A 120 20.33 -20.00 17.61
CA GLU A 120 20.47 -18.65 18.15
C GLU A 120 20.49 -18.63 19.70
N ARG A 121 19.76 -19.55 20.34
CA ARG A 121 19.83 -19.77 21.79
C ARG A 121 21.14 -20.41 22.23
N ARG A 122 21.67 -21.36 21.45
CA ARG A 122 22.96 -22.01 21.71
C ARG A 122 24.13 -21.05 21.54
N GLY A 123 24.07 -20.13 20.58
CA GLY A 123 25.08 -19.09 20.36
C GLY A 123 25.17 -18.03 21.47
N ARG A 124 24.10 -17.84 22.25
CA ARG A 124 24.07 -16.92 23.42
C ARG A 124 24.54 -17.56 24.74
N GLY A 125 24.85 -18.87 24.75
CA GLY A 125 25.30 -19.61 25.93
C GLY A 125 26.82 -19.73 26.10
N ALA A 126 27.63 -19.23 25.16
CA ALA A 126 29.10 -19.30 25.21
C ALA A 126 29.72 -17.93 25.48
N SER A 127 29.34 -17.31 26.60
CA SER A 127 30.04 -16.17 27.19
C SER A 127 29.71 -16.13 28.69
N ALA A 128 30.36 -17.03 29.44
CA ALA A 128 30.57 -16.90 30.88
C ALA A 128 32.04 -17.22 31.16
#